data_AF-A0A2V4TX03-F1
#
_entry.id   AF-A0A2V4TX03-F1
#
_cell.length_a   1.000
_cell.length_b   1.000
_cell.length_c   1.000
_cell.angle_alpha   90.00
_cell.angle_beta   90.00
_cell.angle_gamma   90.00
#
_symmetry.space_group_name_H-M   'P 1'
#
loop_
_entity.id
_entity.type
_entity.pdbx_description
1 polymer ?
#
loop_
_entity_poly.entity_id
_entity_poly.type
_entity_poly.pdbx_seq_one_letter_code
_entity_poly.pdbx_strand_id
1 'polypeptide(L)'
;MNARQKTLTAILNRIPGNDSASQRARLMAAMQETGHVTTHEAMRILDCYDPRPRIFELRGAGHAITTATRIEQTESGVPHRIGVYFLNASKGAA
;
A
#
# COMPACT_ATOMS: atom_id res chain seq x y z
N MET A 1 6.40 -11.59 -14.28
CA MET A 1 5.73 -10.95 -13.13
C MET A 1 5.98 -11.79 -11.88
N ASN A 2 6.59 -11.24 -10.83
CA ASN A 2 6.90 -12.00 -9.60
C ASN A 2 5.60 -12.30 -8.79
N ALA A 3 5.69 -13.19 -7.80
CA ALA A 3 4.53 -13.61 -7.00
C ALA A 3 3.83 -12.43 -6.29
N ARG A 4 4.63 -11.50 -5.74
CA ARG A 4 4.14 -10.30 -5.06
C ARG A 4 3.32 -9.40 -5.99
N GLN A 5 3.82 -9.14 -7.19
CA GLN A 5 3.11 -8.34 -8.17
C GLN A 5 1.80 -9.02 -8.61
N LYS A 6 1.78 -10.35 -8.75
CA LYS A 6 0.55 -11.10 -9.05
C LYS A 6 -0.53 -10.87 -7.99
N THR A 7 -0.16 -10.91 -6.70
CA THR A 7 -1.10 -10.60 -5.61
C THR A 7 -1.62 -9.17 -5.71
N LEU A 8 -0.74 -8.18 -5.91
CA LEU A 8 -1.14 -6.78 -6.00
C LEU A 8 -2.06 -6.50 -7.21
N THR A 9 -1.78 -7.09 -8.38
CA THR A 9 -2.65 -6.98 -9.55
C THR A 9 -4.01 -7.67 -9.34
N ALA A 10 -4.04 -8.81 -8.65
CA ALA A 10 -5.30 -9.45 -8.27
C ALA A 10 -6.14 -8.56 -7.34
N ILE A 11 -5.49 -7.83 -6.42
CA ILE A 11 -6.15 -6.84 -5.55
C ILE A 11 -6.73 -5.68 -6.35
N LEU A 12 -6.00 -5.13 -7.32
CA LEU A 12 -6.52 -4.10 -8.21
C LEU A 12 -7.79 -4.58 -8.93
N ASN A 13 -7.73 -5.77 -9.54
CA ASN A 13 -8.83 -6.30 -10.35
C ASN A 13 -10.09 -6.60 -9.53
N ARG A 14 -9.95 -7.05 -8.27
CA ARG A 14 -11.10 -7.38 -7.41
C ARG A 14 -11.73 -6.17 -6.70
N ILE A 15 -11.04 -5.03 -6.67
CA ILE A 15 -11.53 -3.77 -6.06
C ILE A 15 -11.56 -2.68 -7.16
N PRO A 16 -12.61 -2.68 -8.01
CA PRO A 16 -12.74 -1.73 -9.11
C PRO A 16 -13.06 -0.31 -8.61
N GLY A 17 -13.05 0.66 -9.51
CA GLY A 17 -13.28 2.08 -9.21
C GLY A 17 -11.99 2.89 -9.12
N ASN A 18 -12.08 4.20 -8.89
CA ASN A 18 -10.88 5.03 -8.64
C ASN A 18 -11.14 6.13 -7.59
N ASP A 19 -12.23 5.99 -6.84
CA ASP A 19 -12.52 6.90 -5.75
C ASP A 19 -11.57 6.66 -4.56
N SER A 20 -11.62 7.58 -3.61
CA SER A 20 -10.83 7.52 -2.40
C SER A 20 -11.05 6.24 -1.57
N ALA A 21 -12.28 5.70 -1.57
CA ALA A 21 -12.64 4.51 -0.81
C ALA A 21 -12.01 3.26 -1.41
N SER A 22 -12.08 3.11 -2.73
CA SER A 22 -11.50 2.02 -3.50
C SER A 22 -9.98 1.99 -3.34
N GLN A 23 -9.32 3.16 -3.41
CA GLN A 23 -7.87 3.26 -3.19
C GLN A 23 -7.47 2.88 -1.75
N ARG A 24 -8.21 3.34 -0.73
CA ARG A 24 -7.98 2.93 0.67
C ARG A 24 -8.16 1.42 0.86
N ALA A 25 -9.21 0.84 0.26
CA ALA A 25 -9.49 -0.58 0.35
C ALA A 25 -8.36 -1.43 -0.27
N ARG A 26 -7.83 -1.04 -1.43
CA ARG A 26 -6.67 -1.70 -2.04
C ARG A 26 -5.41 -1.64 -1.18
N LEU A 27 -5.11 -0.48 -0.59
CA LEU A 27 -3.94 -0.33 0.29
C LEU A 27 -4.05 -1.25 1.52
N MET A 28 -5.23 -1.29 2.16
CA MET A 28 -5.48 -2.17 3.30
C MET A 28 -5.32 -3.64 2.93
N ALA A 29 -5.98 -4.07 1.84
CA ALA A 29 -5.86 -5.41 1.30
C ALA A 29 -4.39 -5.79 1.02
N ALA A 30 -3.63 -4.90 0.38
CA ALA A 30 -2.23 -5.15 0.04
C ALA A 30 -1.35 -5.29 1.27
N MET A 31 -1.53 -4.45 2.29
CA MET A 31 -0.80 -4.57 3.56
C MET A 31 -1.17 -5.86 4.30
N GLN A 32 -2.44 -6.28 4.27
CA GLN A 32 -2.90 -7.52 4.91
C GLN A 32 -2.36 -8.77 4.20
N GLU A 33 -2.46 -8.84 2.88
CA GLU A 33 -2.12 -10.04 2.10
C GLU A 33 -0.62 -10.19 1.84
N THR A 34 0.11 -9.06 1.83
CA THR A 34 1.53 -9.06 1.46
C THR A 34 2.44 -8.54 2.57
N GLY A 35 1.88 -8.29 3.76
CA GLY A 35 2.55 -7.78 4.97
C GLY A 35 2.87 -6.28 4.95
N HIS A 36 3.08 -5.70 3.77
CA HIS A 36 3.45 -4.31 3.59
C HIS A 36 3.18 -3.85 2.16
N VAL A 37 3.16 -2.55 1.90
CA VAL A 37 3.13 -2.00 0.53
C VAL A 37 4.07 -0.81 0.42
N THR A 38 4.83 -0.73 -0.67
CA THR A 38 5.66 0.46 -0.92
C THR A 38 4.87 1.55 -1.62
N THR A 39 5.31 2.81 -1.51
CA THR A 39 4.74 3.91 -2.30
C THR A 39 4.79 3.61 -3.81
N HIS A 40 5.86 2.97 -4.29
CA HIS A 40 6.01 2.62 -5.70
C HIS A 40 4.97 1.58 -6.15
N GLU A 41 4.78 0.52 -5.37
CA GLU A 41 3.78 -0.51 -5.63
C GLU A 41 2.35 0.02 -5.58
N ALA A 42 2.07 0.88 -4.60
CA ALA A 42 0.77 1.53 -4.47
C ALA A 42 0.43 2.38 -5.70
N MET A 43 1.38 3.16 -6.19
CA MET A 43 1.19 4.02 -7.37
C MET A 43 1.13 3.24 -8.68
N ARG A 44 2.02 2.27 -8.89
CA ARG A 44 2.19 1.61 -10.19
C ARG A 44 1.32 0.37 -10.38
N ILE A 45 0.85 -0.25 -9.29
CA ILE A 45 0.16 -1.55 -9.35
C ILE A 45 -1.25 -1.46 -8.77
N LEU A 46 -1.41 -0.78 -7.64
CA LEU A 46 -2.72 -0.64 -7.00
C LEU A 46 -3.52 0.55 -7.54
N ASP A 47 -2.96 1.30 -8.49
CA ASP A 47 -3.57 2.50 -9.08
C ASP A 47 -4.03 3.50 -8.00
N CYS A 48 -3.16 3.73 -7.00
CA CYS A 48 -3.35 4.74 -5.98
C CYS A 48 -2.40 5.91 -6.25
N TYR A 49 -2.94 6.96 -6.88
CA TYR A 49 -2.13 8.06 -7.41
C TYR A 49 -1.29 8.79 -6.33
N ASP A 50 -1.89 9.12 -5.17
CA ASP A 50 -1.15 9.59 -4.01
C ASP A 50 -1.45 8.72 -2.78
N PRO A 51 -0.58 7.77 -2.44
CA PRO A 51 -0.76 6.89 -1.28
C PRO A 51 -0.70 7.63 0.06
N ARG A 52 0.03 8.76 0.17
CA ARG A 52 0.28 9.42 1.46
C ARG A 52 -1.02 9.93 2.12
N PRO A 53 -1.90 10.68 1.41
CA PRO A 53 -3.22 11.03 1.94
C PRO A 53 -4.09 9.81 2.29
N ARG A 54 -4.06 8.75 1.47
CA ARG A 54 -4.88 7.55 1.75
C ARG A 54 -4.43 6.86 3.04
N ILE A 55 -3.13 6.78 3.29
CA ILE A 55 -2.58 6.26 4.55
C ILE A 55 -2.93 7.16 5.73
N PHE A 56 -2.89 8.49 5.55
CA PHE A 56 -3.34 9.44 6.58
C PHE A 56 -4.81 9.23 6.95
N GLU A 57 -5.69 9.09 5.95
CA GLU A 57 -7.12 8.80 6.17
C GLU A 57 -7.35 7.46 6.87
N LEU A 58 -6.62 6.40 6.48
CA LEU A 58 -6.70 5.09 7.13
C LEU A 58 -6.28 5.15 8.61
N ARG A 59 -5.23 5.93 8.92
CA ARG A 59 -4.85 6.20 10.32
C ARG A 59 -5.92 6.97 11.07
N GLY A 60 -6.53 7.98 10.43
CA GLY A 60 -7.65 8.73 10.99
C GLY A 60 -8.88 7.85 11.27
N ALA A 61 -9.06 6.79 10.50
CA ALA A 61 -10.09 5.76 10.71
C ALA A 61 -9.71 4.72 11.79
N GLY A 62 -8.56 4.87 12.47
CA GLY A 62 -8.12 4.01 13.57
C GLY A 62 -7.22 2.84 13.17
N HIS A 63 -6.82 2.72 11.90
CA HIS A 63 -5.89 1.66 11.50
C HIS A 63 -4.45 1.96 11.94
N ALA A 64 -3.85 1.04 12.68
CA ALA A 64 -2.47 1.13 13.14
C ALA A 64 -1.49 0.81 11.99
N ILE A 65 -1.05 1.85 11.28
CA ILE A 65 -0.14 1.71 10.13
C ILE A 65 1.21 2.39 10.41
N THR A 66 2.29 1.63 10.42
CA THR A 66 3.67 2.13 10.54
C THR A 66 4.23 2.47 9.16
N THR A 67 5.05 3.52 9.07
CA THR A 67 5.84 3.83 7.87
C THR A 67 7.32 3.68 8.16
N ALA A 68 7.99 2.80 7.42
CA ALA A 68 9.44 2.81 7.30
C ALA A 68 9.83 3.44 5.95
N THR A 69 11.14 3.62 5.73
CA THR A 69 11.66 4.06 4.44
C THR A 69 12.70 3.09 3.93
N ARG A 70 12.70 2.84 2.62
CA ARG A 70 13.66 1.99 1.94
C ARG A 70 14.22 2.70 0.72
N ILE A 71 15.48 2.44 0.40
CA ILE A 71 16.07 2.87 -0.87
C ILE A 71 15.77 1.77 -1.89
N GLU A 72 15.12 2.15 -2.99
CA GLU A 72 14.78 1.24 -4.08
C GLU A 72 15.10 1.90 -5.42
N GLN A 73 15.59 1.11 -6.39
CA GLN A 73 15.75 1.60 -7.75
C GLN A 73 14.36 1.76 -8.37
N THR A 74 14.08 2.94 -8.91
CA THR A 74 12.85 3.16 -9.68
C THR A 74 13.11 2.92 -11.17
N GLU A 75 12.08 3.09 -11.98
CA GLU A 75 12.13 3.00 -13.45
C GLU A 75 13.18 3.92 -14.10
N SER A 76 13.64 4.98 -13.41
CA SER A 76 14.72 5.84 -13.91
C SER A 76 16.12 5.27 -13.69
N GLY A 77 16.27 4.09 -13.08
CA GLY A 77 17.55 3.48 -12.72
C GLY A 77 18.29 4.17 -11.57
N VAL A 78 17.70 5.21 -10.98
CA VAL A 78 18.28 5.98 -9.86
C VAL A 78 17.69 5.46 -8.55
N PRO A 79 18.49 5.34 -7.47
CA PRO A 79 17.95 5.00 -6.15
C PRO A 79 17.06 6.13 -5.62
N HIS A 80 15.83 5.79 -5.23
CA HIS A 80 14.93 6.70 -4.54
C HIS A 80 14.60 6.19 -3.14
N ARG A 81 14.49 7.11 -2.20
CA ARG A 81 13.98 6.81 -0.87
C ARG A 81 12.46 6.81 -0.91
N ILE A 82 11.86 5.63 -0.79
CA ILE A 82 10.40 5.44 -0.82
C ILE A 82 9.85 5.02 0.54
N GLY A 83 8.57 5.29 0.75
CA GLY A 83 7.84 4.84 1.93
C GLY A 83 7.45 3.37 1.82
N VAL A 84 7.45 2.68 2.96
CA VAL A 84 6.98 1.30 3.11
C VAL A 84 5.98 1.28 4.25
N TYR A 85 4.73 0.93 3.94
CA TYR A 85 3.61 0.95 4.86
C TYR A 85 3.32 -0.46 5.37
N PHE A 86 3.25 -0.62 6.69
CA PHE A 86 2.98 -1.88 7.36
C PHE A 86 1.70 -1.76 8.17
N LEU A 87 0.79 -2.72 8.03
CA LEU A 87 -0.33 -2.84 8.95
C LEU A 87 0.17 -3.55 10.20
N ASN A 88 0.12 -2.86 11.35
CA ASN A 88 0.44 -3.48 12.62
C ASN A 88 -0.72 -4.41 13.01
N ALA A 89 -0.41 -5.57 13.59
CA ALA A 89 -1.42 -6.36 14.28
C ALA A 89 -2.08 -5.45 15.33
N SER A 90 -3.41 -5.36 15.33
CA SER A 90 -4.08 -4.78 16.49
C SER A 90 -3.65 -5.62 17.68
N LYS A 91 -3.13 -4.98 18.73
CA LYS A 91 -3.21 -5.62 20.05
C LYS A 91 -4.71 -5.77 20.27
N GLY A 92 -5.23 -6.98 20.09
CA GLY A 92 -6.58 -7.30 20.52
C GLY A 92 -6.71 -6.80 21.95
N ALA A 93 -7.79 -6.06 22.23
CA ALA A 93 -8.18 -5.80 23.60
C ALA A 93 -8.22 -7.15 24.31
N ALA A 94 -7.26 -7.35 25.21
CA ALA A 94 -7.31 -8.38 26.24
C ALA A 94 -8.17 -7.83 27.39
#